data_AF-A0A9E4L3A4-F1
#
_entry.id   AF-A0A9E4L3A4-F1
#
_cell.length_a   1.000
_cell.length_b   1.000
_cell.length_c   1.000
_cell.angle_alpha   90.00
_cell.angle_beta   90.00
_cell.angle_gamma   90.00
#
_symmetry.space_group_name_H-M   'P 1'
#
loop_
_entity.id
_entity.type
_entity.pdbx_description
1 polymer ?
#
loop_
_entity_poly.entity_id
_entity_poly.type
_entity_poly.pdbx_seq_one_letter_code
_entity_poly.pdbx_strand_id
1 'polypeptide(L)'
;MLKAPALAKLGYVASVFDTCAPSGCRAFAGIVETDAHPTARGGLRKHYAYLFERFFYFLEDNAAEEQGIMVFDELEKSKSHLLIDQMHRYFAETAVGRQRASRIVPEPFFVHSDLTTGVQIADLVAYVVSWGFRTARMTKPGRPELSDLAKQVARLRYRAMRERRGSPRFEIWSFAHITDLRTQAERDDGL
;
A
#
# COMPACT_ATOMS: atom_id res chain seq x y z
N MET A 1 0.60 -31.16 -7.93
CA MET A 1 -0.58 -30.85 -8.77
C MET A 1 -1.67 -30.27 -7.88
N LEU A 2 -2.23 -29.10 -8.22
CA LEU A 2 -3.32 -28.49 -7.44
C LEU A 2 -4.64 -29.27 -7.64
N LYS A 3 -5.46 -29.37 -6.60
CA LYS A 3 -6.79 -30.00 -6.68
C LYS A 3 -7.81 -29.02 -7.29
N ALA A 4 -8.89 -29.54 -7.88
CA ALA A 4 -9.93 -28.76 -8.56
C ALA A 4 -10.48 -27.55 -7.74
N PRO A 5 -10.73 -27.66 -6.41
CA PRO A 5 -11.18 -26.51 -5.63
C PRO A 5 -10.16 -25.38 -5.53
N ALA A 6 -8.86 -25.70 -5.54
CA ALA A 6 -7.80 -24.70 -5.52
C ALA A 6 -7.70 -23.97 -6.86
N LEU A 7 -7.84 -24.70 -7.98
CA LEU A 7 -7.88 -24.11 -9.32
C LEU A 7 -9.09 -23.18 -9.50
N ALA A 8 -10.26 -23.56 -8.98
CA ALA A 8 -11.45 -22.70 -9.02
C ALA A 8 -11.25 -21.38 -8.26
N LYS A 9 -10.60 -21.41 -7.09
CA LYS A 9 -10.26 -20.20 -6.32
C LYS A 9 -9.30 -19.29 -7.10
N LEU A 10 -8.26 -19.87 -7.71
CA LEU A 10 -7.32 -19.10 -8.54
C LEU A 10 -8.03 -18.48 -9.75
N GLY A 11 -8.93 -19.22 -10.40
CA GLY A 11 -9.75 -18.72 -11.51
C GLY A 11 -10.67 -17.57 -11.10
N TYR A 12 -11.32 -17.67 -9.94
CA TYR A 12 -12.12 -16.57 -9.39
C TYR A 12 -11.29 -15.30 -9.18
N VAL A 13 -10.14 -15.42 -8.51
CA VAL A 13 -9.25 -14.28 -8.24
C VAL A 13 -8.72 -13.67 -9.55
N ALA A 14 -8.42 -14.50 -10.54
CA ALA A 14 -7.99 -14.02 -11.86
C ALA A 14 -9.07 -13.15 -12.51
N SER A 15 -10.34 -13.60 -12.52
CA SER A 15 -11.47 -12.84 -13.06
C SER A 15 -11.70 -11.52 -12.32
N VAL A 16 -11.51 -11.49 -11.00
CA VAL A 16 -11.59 -10.25 -10.20
C VAL A 16 -10.54 -9.25 -10.69
N PHE A 17 -9.27 -9.66 -10.82
CA PHE A 17 -8.21 -8.74 -11.26
C PHE A 17 -8.33 -8.31 -12.73
N ASP A 18 -8.82 -9.19 -13.61
CA ASP A 18 -9.10 -8.83 -14.99
C ASP A 18 -10.26 -7.83 -15.11
N THR A 19 -11.16 -7.78 -14.13
CA THR A 19 -12.20 -6.73 -14.03
C THR A 19 -11.65 -5.42 -13.47
N CYS A 20 -10.75 -5.49 -12.48
CA CYS A 20 -10.16 -4.30 -11.84
C CYS A 20 -9.36 -3.43 -12.82
N ALA A 21 -8.53 -4.03 -13.68
CA ALA A 21 -7.62 -3.29 -14.56
C ALA A 21 -8.33 -2.32 -15.54
N PRO A 22 -9.36 -2.74 -16.31
CA PRO A 22 -10.09 -1.84 -17.21
C PRO A 22 -11.00 -0.86 -16.45
N SER A 23 -11.41 -1.17 -15.22
CA SER A 23 -12.27 -0.30 -14.39
C SER A 23 -11.52 0.88 -13.76
N GLY A 24 -10.25 1.10 -14.12
CA GLY A 24 -9.43 2.17 -13.55
C GLY A 24 -8.87 1.87 -12.16
N CYS A 25 -9.08 0.67 -11.61
CA CYS A 25 -8.55 0.32 -10.30
C CYS A 25 -7.01 0.38 -10.31
N ARG A 26 -6.47 0.92 -9.21
CA ARG A 26 -5.03 0.98 -8.95
C ARG A 26 -4.72 0.40 -7.59
N ALA A 27 -3.62 -0.34 -7.52
CA ALA A 27 -3.17 -0.97 -6.30
C ALA A 27 -1.97 -0.21 -5.72
N PHE A 28 -1.96 -0.07 -4.40
CA PHE A 28 -0.89 0.54 -3.61
C PHE A 28 -0.46 -0.46 -2.54
N ALA A 29 0.83 -0.68 -2.37
CA ALA A 29 1.33 -1.69 -1.44
C ALA A 29 2.64 -1.28 -0.78
N GLY A 30 2.71 -1.45 0.55
CA GLY A 30 3.97 -1.46 1.30
C GLY A 30 4.37 -2.91 1.57
N ILE A 31 5.43 -3.37 0.93
CA ILE A 31 5.97 -4.72 1.04
C ILE A 31 7.12 -4.68 2.03
N VAL A 32 6.86 -5.05 3.28
CA VAL A 32 7.82 -4.96 4.37
C VAL A 32 8.49 -6.32 4.57
N GLU A 33 9.82 -6.35 4.59
CA GLU A 33 10.55 -7.55 4.97
C GLU A 33 10.33 -7.91 6.45
N THR A 34 10.22 -9.20 6.75
CA THR A 34 9.93 -9.70 8.11
C THR A 34 11.00 -9.33 9.14
N ASP A 35 12.23 -9.10 8.68
CA ASP A 35 13.40 -8.68 9.45
C ASP A 35 13.67 -7.17 9.37
N ALA A 36 12.74 -6.40 8.79
CA ALA A 36 12.85 -4.94 8.77
C ALA A 36 12.80 -4.38 10.20
N HIS A 37 13.75 -3.51 10.53
CA HIS A 37 13.80 -2.84 11.83
C HIS A 37 12.53 -1.99 12.04
N PRO A 38 11.76 -2.20 13.12
CA PRO A 38 10.50 -1.50 13.32
C PRO A 38 10.73 -0.02 13.67
N THR A 39 9.68 0.79 13.49
CA THR A 39 9.66 2.16 14.03
C THR A 39 9.58 2.08 15.56
N ALA A 40 10.50 2.73 16.27
CA ALA A 40 10.63 2.64 17.73
C ALA A 40 9.91 3.78 18.48
N ARG A 41 9.86 4.99 17.91
CA ARG A 41 9.42 6.22 18.62
C ARG A 41 7.93 6.55 18.53
N GLY A 42 7.05 5.57 18.29
CA GLY A 42 5.59 5.76 18.44
C GLY A 42 4.91 6.72 17.45
N GLY A 43 5.59 7.14 16.38
CA GLY A 43 5.02 7.88 15.25
C GLY A 43 4.28 6.98 14.26
N LEU A 44 3.71 7.58 13.20
CA LEU A 44 3.10 6.81 12.11
C LEU A 44 4.12 5.85 11.51
N ARG A 45 3.77 4.56 11.45
CA ARG A 45 4.64 3.54 10.88
C ARG A 45 5.01 3.91 9.44
N LYS A 46 6.28 3.76 9.09
CA LYS A 46 6.82 4.22 7.80
C LYS A 46 6.08 3.66 6.58
N HIS A 47 5.56 2.43 6.64
CA HIS A 47 4.80 1.87 5.52
C HIS A 47 3.50 2.65 5.24
N TYR A 48 2.80 3.16 6.27
CA TYR A 48 1.64 4.03 6.06
C TYR A 48 2.05 5.36 5.44
N ALA A 49 3.15 5.97 5.90
CA ALA A 49 3.67 7.18 5.29
C ALA A 49 4.04 6.99 3.80
N TYR A 50 4.53 5.81 3.42
CA TYR A 50 4.80 5.44 2.02
C TYR A 50 3.52 5.23 1.21
N LEU A 51 2.48 4.63 1.80
CA LEU A 51 1.17 4.49 1.16
C LEU A 51 0.52 5.86 0.91
N PHE A 52 0.49 6.73 1.92
CA PHE A 52 -0.07 8.07 1.80
C PHE A 52 0.67 8.94 0.79
N GLU A 53 2.01 8.79 0.70
CA GLU A 53 2.81 9.44 -0.35
C GLU A 53 2.32 9.07 -1.75
N ARG A 54 2.21 7.78 -2.01
CA ARG A 54 1.87 7.27 -3.35
C ARG A 54 0.43 7.55 -3.69
N PHE A 55 -0.46 7.45 -2.71
CA PHE A 55 -1.87 7.79 -2.90
C PHE A 55 -2.03 9.29 -3.17
N PHE A 56 -1.33 10.15 -2.43
CA PHE A 56 -1.31 11.59 -2.69
C PHE A 56 -0.85 11.89 -4.13
N TYR A 57 0.25 11.27 -4.58
CA TYR A 57 0.74 11.47 -5.95
C TYR A 57 -0.23 10.98 -7.03
N PHE A 58 -0.92 9.88 -6.76
CA PHE A 58 -1.97 9.41 -7.66
C PHE A 58 -3.13 10.43 -7.78
N LEU A 59 -3.60 10.98 -6.66
CA LEU A 59 -4.67 11.99 -6.67
C LEU A 59 -4.21 13.26 -7.42
N GLU A 60 -3.01 13.74 -7.10
CA GLU A 60 -2.40 14.92 -7.71
C GLU A 60 -2.25 14.79 -9.24
N ASP A 61 -1.86 13.62 -9.73
CA ASP A 61 -1.67 13.37 -11.16
C ASP A 61 -2.99 13.10 -11.91
N ASN A 62 -4.07 12.76 -11.21
CA ASN A 62 -5.38 12.53 -11.83
C ASN A 62 -6.12 13.83 -12.13
N ALA A 63 -6.33 14.69 -11.12
CA ALA A 63 -6.99 15.97 -11.31
C ALA A 63 -6.60 16.99 -10.24
N ALA A 64 -6.65 18.27 -10.63
CA ALA A 64 -6.25 19.40 -9.80
C ALA A 64 -7.13 19.61 -8.55
N GLU A 65 -8.28 18.95 -8.44
CA GLU A 65 -9.19 19.01 -7.27
C GLU A 65 -9.52 17.63 -6.72
N GLU A 66 -8.87 16.57 -7.22
CA GLU A 66 -9.14 15.20 -6.77
C GLU A 66 -8.84 15.07 -5.27
N GLN A 67 -9.77 14.44 -4.54
CA GLN A 67 -9.61 14.13 -3.13
C GLN A 67 -9.86 12.63 -2.89
N GLY A 68 -9.13 12.07 -1.93
CA GLY A 68 -9.20 10.66 -1.59
C GLY A 68 -9.60 10.46 -0.14
N ILE A 69 -10.43 9.44 0.07
CA ILE A 69 -10.82 8.96 1.39
C ILE A 69 -10.07 7.66 1.66
N MET A 70 -9.70 7.44 2.92
CA MET A 70 -9.12 6.17 3.36
C MET A 70 -10.18 5.30 4.01
N VAL A 71 -10.28 4.06 3.54
CA VAL A 71 -11.13 3.03 4.12
C VAL A 71 -10.22 1.89 4.57
N PHE A 72 -10.34 1.50 5.84
CA PHE A 72 -9.57 0.44 6.45
C PHE A 72 -10.49 -0.74 6.82
N ASP A 73 -9.96 -1.96 6.73
CA ASP A 73 -10.60 -3.11 7.37
C ASP A 73 -10.59 -2.88 8.90
N GLU A 74 -11.67 -3.28 9.56
CA GLU A 74 -11.79 -3.13 11.00
C GLU A 74 -10.74 -3.98 11.71
N LEU A 75 -9.78 -3.30 12.33
CA LEU A 75 -8.87 -3.90 13.29
C LEU A 75 -9.53 -3.96 14.67
N GLU A 76 -8.97 -4.79 15.55
CA GLU A 76 -9.28 -4.75 16.99
C GLU A 76 -9.30 -3.30 17.49
N LYS A 77 -10.36 -2.89 18.21
CA LYS A 77 -10.64 -1.48 18.57
C LYS A 77 -9.43 -0.70 19.07
N SER A 78 -8.61 -1.31 19.92
CA SER A 78 -7.37 -0.71 20.47
C SER A 78 -6.34 -0.34 19.39
N LYS A 79 -6.21 -1.17 18.34
CA LYS A 79 -5.31 -0.93 17.19
C LYS A 79 -5.86 0.14 16.27
N SER A 80 -7.18 0.21 16.11
CA SER A 80 -7.84 1.26 15.33
C SER A 80 -7.63 2.64 15.96
N HIS A 81 -7.81 2.77 17.28
CA HIS A 81 -7.53 4.02 18.00
C HIS A 81 -6.06 4.47 17.87
N LEU A 82 -5.11 3.55 18.07
CA LEU A 82 -3.69 3.87 17.92
C LEU A 82 -3.35 4.36 16.51
N LEU A 83 -3.94 3.74 15.48
CA LEU A 83 -3.72 4.15 14.08
C LEU A 83 -4.32 5.54 13.83
N ILE A 84 -5.54 5.81 14.31
CA ILE A 84 -6.18 7.13 14.20
C ILE A 84 -5.30 8.20 14.84
N ASP A 85 -4.82 7.98 16.06
CA ASP A 85 -3.96 8.94 16.77
C ASP A 85 -2.62 9.17 16.04
N GLN A 86 -2.04 8.12 15.47
CA GLN A 86 -0.83 8.21 14.65
C GLN A 86 -1.06 9.00 13.35
N MET A 87 -2.20 8.78 12.69
CA MET A 87 -2.58 9.49 11.47
C MET A 87 -2.88 10.95 11.76
N HIS A 88 -3.64 11.25 12.83
CA HIS A 88 -3.93 12.61 13.26
C HIS A 88 -2.64 13.41 13.48
N ARG A 89 -1.72 12.88 14.30
CA ARG A 89 -0.41 13.51 14.52
C ARG A 89 0.39 13.66 13.22
N TYR A 90 0.39 12.64 12.37
CA TYR A 90 1.07 12.72 11.08
C TYR A 90 0.56 13.86 10.20
N PHE A 91 -0.76 13.91 9.96
CA PHE A 91 -1.38 14.91 9.08
C PHE A 91 -1.37 16.31 9.68
N ALA A 92 -1.52 16.46 11.01
CA ALA A 92 -1.55 17.76 11.66
C ALA A 92 -0.15 18.33 11.95
N GLU A 93 0.77 17.52 12.47
CA GLU A 93 2.01 18.01 13.09
C GLU A 93 3.19 18.05 12.11
N THR A 94 3.18 17.20 11.07
CA THR A 94 4.28 17.16 10.09
C THR A 94 4.01 18.05 8.88
N ALA A 95 5.03 18.75 8.36
CA ALA A 95 4.88 19.59 7.17
C ALA A 95 4.43 18.78 5.93
N VAL A 96 5.02 17.58 5.75
CA VAL A 96 4.67 16.67 4.65
C VAL A 96 3.26 16.10 4.82
N GLY A 97 2.84 15.78 6.05
CA GLY A 97 1.49 15.33 6.34
C GLY A 97 0.46 16.42 6.04
N ARG A 98 0.69 17.66 6.49
CA ARG A 98 -0.20 18.79 6.17
C ARG A 98 -0.35 19.03 4.68
N GLN A 99 0.75 18.93 3.92
CA GLN A 99 0.68 18.99 2.46
C GLN A 99 -0.22 17.89 1.91
N ARG A 100 -0.06 16.65 2.37
CA ARG A 100 -0.86 15.51 1.89
C ARG A 100 -2.33 15.60 2.29
N ALA A 101 -2.65 16.22 3.41
CA ALA A 101 -4.01 16.50 3.85
C ALA A 101 -4.79 17.43 2.90
N SER A 102 -4.12 18.12 1.98
CA SER A 102 -4.79 18.89 0.91
C SER A 102 -5.56 18.01 -0.09
N ARG A 103 -5.18 16.72 -0.21
CA ARG A 103 -5.79 15.73 -1.11
C ARG A 103 -6.38 14.54 -0.39
N ILE A 104 -5.81 14.15 0.74
CA ILE A 104 -6.25 12.98 1.49
C ILE A 104 -7.06 13.46 2.69
N VAL A 105 -8.32 13.01 2.79
CA VAL A 105 -9.16 13.25 3.96
C VAL A 105 -8.53 12.52 5.16
N PRO A 106 -8.04 13.22 6.20
CA PRO A 106 -7.26 12.60 7.27
C PRO A 106 -8.04 11.62 8.15
N GLU A 107 -9.37 11.72 8.16
CA GLU A 107 -10.26 10.87 8.96
C GLU A 107 -10.63 9.60 8.19
N PRO A 108 -10.21 8.41 8.65
CA PRO A 108 -10.50 7.15 7.96
C PRO A 108 -11.87 6.57 8.35
N PHE A 109 -12.47 5.84 7.42
CA PHE A 109 -13.59 4.94 7.71
C PHE A 109 -13.06 3.54 8.01
N PHE A 110 -13.68 2.85 8.97
CA PHE A 110 -13.42 1.44 9.25
C PHE A 110 -14.66 0.62 8.85
N VAL A 111 -14.43 -0.48 8.14
CA VAL A 111 -15.49 -1.36 7.63
C VAL A 111 -15.12 -2.81 7.86
N HIS A 112 -16.10 -3.70 7.97
CA HIS A 112 -15.84 -5.13 8.02
C HIS A 112 -15.53 -5.67 6.60
N SER A 113 -14.42 -6.40 6.47
CA SER A 113 -13.95 -7.02 5.21
C SER A 113 -14.92 -8.04 4.60
N ASP A 114 -15.76 -8.71 5.39
CA ASP A 114 -16.75 -9.66 4.88
C ASP A 114 -17.92 -9.00 4.14
N LEU A 115 -18.17 -7.72 4.41
CA LEU A 115 -19.30 -6.96 3.85
C LEU A 115 -18.91 -5.97 2.74
N THR A 116 -17.62 -5.74 2.49
CA THR A 116 -17.16 -4.69 1.58
C THR A 116 -16.25 -5.19 0.44
N THR A 117 -16.79 -5.22 -0.78
CA THR A 117 -16.08 -5.72 -1.98
C THR A 117 -14.73 -5.05 -2.22
N GLY A 118 -14.61 -3.74 -1.95
CA GLY A 118 -13.35 -3.01 -2.12
C GLY A 118 -12.24 -3.51 -1.19
N VAL A 119 -12.57 -3.80 0.08
CA VAL A 119 -11.62 -4.35 1.06
C VAL A 119 -11.24 -5.78 0.69
N GLN A 120 -12.21 -6.60 0.24
CA GLN A 120 -11.92 -7.95 -0.26
C GLN A 120 -10.93 -7.94 -1.43
N ILE A 121 -11.07 -7.00 -2.37
CA ILE A 121 -10.11 -6.84 -3.47
C ILE A 121 -8.73 -6.46 -2.91
N ALA A 122 -8.66 -5.54 -1.94
CA ALA A 122 -7.41 -5.16 -1.29
C ALA A 122 -6.73 -6.35 -0.60
N ASP A 123 -7.48 -7.23 0.05
CA ASP A 123 -6.97 -8.45 0.68
C ASP A 123 -6.42 -9.45 -0.34
N LEU A 124 -7.12 -9.65 -1.45
CA LEU A 124 -6.63 -10.49 -2.56
C LEU A 124 -5.32 -9.94 -3.13
N VAL A 125 -5.24 -8.63 -3.34
CA VAL A 125 -4.00 -7.96 -3.76
C VAL A 125 -2.92 -8.18 -2.71
N ALA A 126 -3.19 -7.94 -1.43
CA ALA A 126 -2.23 -8.09 -0.35
C ALA A 126 -1.68 -9.52 -0.26
N TYR A 127 -2.54 -10.54 -0.41
CA TYR A 127 -2.15 -11.94 -0.42
C TYR A 127 -1.20 -12.25 -1.59
N VAL A 128 -1.58 -11.86 -2.81
CA VAL A 128 -0.76 -12.09 -4.00
C VAL A 128 0.55 -11.32 -3.94
N VAL A 129 0.54 -10.10 -3.38
CA VAL A 129 1.75 -9.32 -3.16
C VAL A 129 2.69 -10.00 -2.17
N SER A 130 2.15 -10.48 -1.05
CA SER A 130 2.95 -11.15 0.00
C SER A 130 3.59 -12.43 -0.51
N TRP A 131 2.83 -13.25 -1.25
CA TRP A 131 3.22 -14.62 -1.55
C TRP A 131 3.66 -14.85 -3.00
N GLY A 132 3.23 -14.05 -3.97
CA GLY A 132 3.50 -14.26 -5.39
C GLY A 132 4.36 -13.18 -6.04
N PHE A 133 4.15 -11.90 -5.71
CA PHE A 133 4.84 -10.78 -6.34
C PHE A 133 6.32 -10.71 -5.92
N ARG A 134 7.23 -10.66 -6.89
CA ARG A 134 8.68 -10.53 -6.65
C ARG A 134 9.30 -9.50 -7.59
N THR A 135 10.35 -8.85 -7.11
CA THR A 135 11.22 -7.97 -7.91
C THR A 135 12.67 -8.44 -7.76
N ALA A 136 13.58 -7.90 -8.57
CA ALA A 136 15.01 -8.23 -8.48
C ALA A 136 15.64 -7.96 -7.11
N ARG A 137 15.02 -7.11 -6.26
CA ARG A 137 15.50 -6.78 -4.91
C ARG A 137 14.96 -7.73 -3.82
N MET A 138 14.01 -8.60 -4.16
CA MET A 138 13.39 -9.54 -3.22
C MET A 138 14.03 -10.92 -3.37
N THR A 139 14.66 -11.42 -2.31
CA THR A 139 15.41 -12.68 -2.33
C THR A 139 14.56 -13.91 -2.02
N LYS A 140 13.47 -13.75 -1.26
CA LYS A 140 12.57 -14.84 -0.89
C LYS A 140 11.79 -15.33 -2.13
N PRO A 141 11.64 -16.66 -2.32
CA PRO A 141 10.90 -17.18 -3.46
C PRO A 141 9.42 -16.78 -3.39
N GLY A 142 8.79 -16.61 -4.55
CA GLY A 142 7.34 -16.52 -4.69
C GLY A 142 6.71 -17.90 -4.80
N ARG A 143 5.44 -18.02 -4.43
CA ARG A 143 4.63 -19.23 -4.66
C ARG A 143 4.35 -19.38 -6.15
N PRO A 144 4.78 -20.49 -6.79
CA PRO A 144 4.66 -20.65 -8.24
C PRO A 144 3.23 -20.52 -8.76
N GLU A 145 2.26 -21.04 -8.03
CA GLU A 145 0.84 -21.02 -8.39
C GLU A 145 0.23 -19.60 -8.44
N LEU A 146 0.89 -18.61 -7.84
CA LEU A 146 0.46 -17.21 -7.85
C LEU A 146 1.15 -16.40 -8.95
N SER A 147 2.02 -16.99 -9.77
CA SER A 147 2.84 -16.25 -10.73
C SER A 147 2.00 -15.42 -11.72
N ASP A 148 0.92 -16.00 -12.26
CA ASP A 148 0.07 -15.28 -13.21
C ASP A 148 -0.76 -14.20 -12.53
N LEU A 149 -1.31 -14.47 -11.34
CA LEU A 149 -1.98 -13.47 -10.53
C LEU A 149 -1.04 -12.31 -10.16
N ALA A 150 0.23 -12.60 -9.86
CA ALA A 150 1.24 -11.59 -9.56
C ALA A 150 1.51 -10.69 -10.77
N LYS A 151 1.52 -11.24 -11.99
CA LYS A 151 1.58 -10.45 -13.23
C LYS A 151 0.34 -9.57 -13.37
N GLN A 152 -0.86 -10.09 -13.09
CA GLN A 152 -2.10 -9.30 -13.16
C GLN A 152 -2.08 -8.14 -12.15
N VAL A 153 -1.72 -8.41 -10.89
CA VAL A 153 -1.56 -7.39 -9.85
C VAL A 153 -0.47 -6.37 -10.21
N ALA A 154 0.61 -6.79 -10.84
CA ALA A 154 1.66 -5.88 -11.29
C ALA A 154 1.16 -4.85 -12.33
N ARG A 155 0.12 -5.18 -13.11
CA ARG A 155 -0.55 -4.25 -14.04
C ARG A 155 -1.43 -3.21 -13.33
N LEU A 156 -1.87 -3.49 -12.11
CA LEU A 156 -2.64 -2.53 -11.29
C LEU A 156 -1.74 -1.47 -10.64
N ARG A 157 -0.42 -1.63 -10.73
CA ARG A 157 0.52 -0.65 -10.17
C ARG A 157 0.41 0.67 -10.90
N TYR A 158 0.53 1.74 -10.13
CA TYR A 158 0.59 3.09 -10.62
C TYR A 158 2.03 3.61 -10.57
N ARG A 159 2.38 4.47 -11.54
CA ARG A 159 3.70 5.08 -11.66
C ARG A 159 3.56 6.60 -11.65
N ALA A 160 4.15 7.24 -10.66
CA ALA A 160 4.30 8.68 -10.57
C ALA A 160 5.72 9.11 -10.99
N MET A 161 5.83 10.27 -11.62
CA MET A 161 7.11 10.93 -11.91
C MET A 161 7.22 12.19 -11.07
N ARG A 162 8.31 12.35 -10.32
CA ARG A 162 8.52 13.51 -9.44
C ARG A 162 9.93 14.07 -9.60
N GLU A 163 10.09 15.35 -9.33
CA GLU A 163 11.40 15.94 -9.15
C GLU A 163 11.87 15.69 -7.71
N ARG A 164 13.09 15.15 -7.54
CA ARG A 164 13.63 14.87 -6.20
C ARG A 164 15.16 14.98 -6.18
N ARG A 165 15.68 15.79 -5.24
CA ARG A 165 17.13 15.94 -4.98
C ARG A 165 17.95 16.20 -6.26
N GLY A 166 17.47 17.10 -7.13
CA GLY A 166 18.13 17.43 -8.40
C GLY A 166 17.95 16.40 -9.51
N SER A 167 17.20 15.32 -9.29
CA SER A 167 16.75 14.42 -10.35
C SER A 167 15.40 14.90 -10.90
N PRO A 168 15.31 15.34 -12.17
CA PRO A 168 14.08 15.87 -12.76
C PRO A 168 13.02 14.79 -13.04
N ARG A 169 13.41 13.51 -13.03
CA ARG A 169 12.54 12.36 -13.34
C ARG A 169 12.80 11.21 -12.37
N PHE A 170 12.45 11.40 -11.12
CA PHE A 170 12.46 10.36 -10.10
C PHE A 170 11.16 9.52 -10.19
N GLU A 171 11.31 8.26 -10.57
CA GLU A 171 10.19 7.32 -10.70
C GLU A 171 9.74 6.78 -9.33
N ILE A 172 8.44 6.86 -9.05
CA ILE A 172 7.84 6.34 -7.82
C ILE A 172 6.72 5.38 -8.20
N TRP A 173 6.93 4.10 -7.91
CA TRP A 173 5.91 3.06 -8.06
C TRP A 173 4.99 3.01 -6.84
N SER A 174 3.71 2.74 -7.07
CA SER A 174 2.69 2.54 -6.03
C SER A 174 2.97 1.35 -5.11
N PHE A 175 3.86 0.44 -5.53
CA PHE A 175 4.39 -0.64 -4.71
C PHE A 175 5.76 -0.26 -4.20
N ALA A 176 5.94 -0.29 -2.88
CA ALA A 176 7.20 -0.02 -2.20
C ALA A 176 7.74 -1.29 -1.55
N HIS A 177 8.97 -1.67 -1.88
CA HIS A 177 9.71 -2.67 -1.11
C HIS A 177 10.48 -1.96 0.01
N ILE A 178 10.24 -2.38 1.25
CA ILE A 178 10.70 -1.72 2.47
C ILE A 178 11.48 -2.73 3.31
N THR A 179 12.78 -2.51 3.41
CA THR A 179 13.69 -3.36 4.21
C THR A 179 14.04 -2.72 5.57
N ASP A 180 13.55 -1.50 5.83
CA ASP A 180 13.84 -0.75 7.05
C ASP A 180 12.67 0.20 7.35
N LEU A 181 11.96 -0.01 8.47
CA LEU A 181 10.84 0.83 8.90
C LEU A 181 11.27 2.01 9.78
N ARG A 182 12.56 2.15 10.12
CA ARG A 182 13.07 3.31 10.84
C ARG A 182 12.87 4.59 10.03
N THR A 183 12.49 5.65 10.72
CA THR A 183 12.43 7.02 10.20
C THR A 183 13.84 7.53 9.85
N GLN A 184 13.94 8.72 9.25
CA GLN A 184 15.26 9.32 9.03
C GLN A 184 15.93 9.66 10.37
N ALA A 185 15.19 10.30 11.28
CA ALA A 185 15.69 10.66 12.61
C ALA A 185 16.18 9.44 13.41
N GLU A 186 15.45 8.32 13.40
CA GLU A 186 15.89 7.10 14.10
C GLU A 186 17.20 6.54 13.51
N ARG A 187 17.40 6.62 12.19
CA ARG A 187 18.66 6.19 11.57
C ARG A 187 19.81 7.13 11.86
N ASP A 188 19.54 8.43 11.88
CA ASP A 188 20.54 9.46 12.21
C ASP A 188 20.98 9.33 13.68
N ASP A 189 20.06 8.92 14.55
CA ASP A 189 20.31 8.65 15.98
C ASP A 189 20.91 7.25 16.25
N GLY A 190 21.16 6.44 15.21
CA GLY A 190 21.78 5.10 15.34
C GLY A 190 20.89 4.03 16.00
N LEU A 191 19.57 4.22 16.03
CA LEU A 191 18.59 3.26 16.53
C LEU A 191 18.27 2.16 15.52
#